data_AF-A0A3D0XW90-F1
#
_entry.id   AF-A0A3D0XW90-F1
#
_cell.length_a   1.000
_cell.length_b   1.000
_cell.length_c   1.000
_cell.angle_alpha   90.00
_cell.angle_beta   90.00
_cell.angle_gamma   90.00
#
_symmetry.space_group_name_H-M   'P 1'
#
loop_
_entity.id
_entity.type
_entity.pdbx_description
1 polymer ?
#
loop_
_entity_poly.entity_id
_entity_poly.type
_entity_poly.pdbx_seq_one_letter_code
_entity_poly.pdbx_strand_id
1 'polypeptide(L)'
;MRPTFIGFETARSALNLNQKSLDIVGNNLANINTAGYTRQRVTSAEVVSNTYNTRVAQNKTDTAGEGVELTGISQTRDSFLDKRFRDEYSDSSYYIQASNMFSDIEGALGDANDVSEGGNMIASSIQQIYQSLNDSASEPTSSEQANLVQSSFSNLTQVVQKISSDLDEVAGQEKYNLSTSIEDVNNSLQKIAELNDAISS
;
A
#
# COMPACT_ATOMS: atom_id res chain seq x y z
N MET A 1 -25.06 55.17 -12.61
CA MET A 1 -26.07 54.81 -11.59
C MET A 1 -26.03 53.28 -11.50
N ARG A 2 -25.65 52.69 -10.36
CA ARG A 2 -25.54 51.21 -10.22
C ARG A 2 -26.94 50.60 -10.37
N PRO A 3 -27.16 49.58 -11.21
CA PRO A 3 -28.45 48.90 -11.28
C PRO A 3 -28.81 48.29 -9.92
N THR A 4 -30.01 48.56 -9.41
CA THR A 4 -30.47 48.10 -8.09
C THR A 4 -30.49 46.57 -7.96
N PHE A 5 -30.72 45.86 -9.07
CA PHE A 5 -30.76 44.40 -9.11
C PHE A 5 -29.38 43.74 -9.00
N ILE A 6 -28.33 44.36 -9.53
CA ILE A 6 -26.95 43.84 -9.43
C ILE A 6 -26.49 43.84 -7.97
N GLY A 7 -26.76 44.92 -7.22
CA GLY A 7 -26.41 44.96 -5.80
C GLY A 7 -27.11 43.89 -4.96
N PHE A 8 -28.36 43.54 -5.31
CA PHE A 8 -29.08 42.46 -4.65
C PHE A 8 -28.51 41.08 -5.00
N GLU A 9 -28.12 40.85 -6.26
CA GLU A 9 -27.52 39.59 -6.70
C GLU A 9 -26.12 39.38 -6.11
N THR A 10 -25.32 40.44 -6.00
CA THR A 10 -24.04 40.42 -5.28
C THR A 10 -24.25 40.07 -3.79
N ALA A 11 -25.25 40.66 -3.13
CA ALA A 11 -25.57 40.32 -1.74
C ALA A 11 -26.07 38.86 -1.60
N ARG A 12 -26.90 38.39 -2.54
CA ARG A 12 -27.42 37.02 -2.57
C ARG A 12 -26.30 35.99 -2.71
N SER A 13 -25.41 36.18 -3.68
CA SER A 13 -24.26 35.30 -3.91
C SER A 13 -23.29 35.30 -2.71
N ALA A 14 -23.04 36.46 -2.11
CA ALA A 14 -22.22 36.55 -0.89
C ALA A 14 -22.84 35.79 0.30
N LEU A 15 -24.15 35.90 0.52
CA LEU A 15 -24.83 35.17 1.60
C LEU A 15 -24.80 33.66 1.36
N ASN A 16 -25.07 33.21 0.13
CA ASN A 16 -25.02 31.79 -0.22
C ASN A 16 -23.61 31.20 0.00
N LEU A 17 -22.56 31.93 -0.38
CA LEU A 17 -21.18 31.52 -0.16
C LEU A 17 -20.83 31.42 1.32
N ASN A 18 -21.24 32.39 2.12
CA ASN A 18 -21.00 32.37 3.57
C ASN A 18 -21.78 31.26 4.26
N GLN A 19 -23.03 31.00 3.86
CA GLN A 19 -23.81 29.86 4.35
C GLN A 19 -23.08 28.54 4.08
N LYS A 20 -22.62 28.33 2.85
CA LYS A 20 -21.85 27.12 2.51
C LYS A 20 -20.53 27.04 3.28
N SER A 21 -19.87 28.17 3.52
CA SER A 21 -18.65 28.22 4.32
C SER A 21 -18.89 27.80 5.76
N LEU A 22 -20.01 28.20 6.36
CA LEU A 22 -20.41 27.76 7.69
C LEU A 22 -20.72 26.26 7.74
N ASP A 23 -21.36 25.70 6.71
CA ASP A 23 -21.59 24.25 6.62
C ASP A 23 -20.26 23.48 6.63
N ILE A 24 -19.26 23.96 5.88
CA ILE A 24 -17.91 23.34 5.84
C ILE A 24 -17.18 23.51 7.18
N VAL A 25 -17.33 24.64 7.86
CA VAL A 25 -16.81 24.81 9.22
C VAL A 25 -17.47 23.84 10.20
N GLY A 26 -18.79 23.66 10.12
CA GLY A 26 -19.54 22.69 10.92
C GLY A 26 -19.08 21.26 10.67
N ASN A 27 -18.88 20.88 9.40
CA ASN A 27 -18.36 19.57 9.02
C ASN A 27 -16.94 19.34 9.56
N ASN A 28 -16.05 20.33 9.41
CA ASN A 28 -14.70 20.27 9.96
C ASN A 28 -14.69 20.10 11.49
N LEU A 29 -15.58 20.82 12.20
CA LEU A 29 -15.68 20.74 13.64
C LEU A 29 -16.22 19.38 14.09
N ALA A 30 -17.25 18.87 13.41
CA ALA A 30 -17.83 17.56 13.71
C ALA A 30 -16.82 16.42 13.52
N ASN A 31 -15.93 16.54 12.53
CA ASN A 31 -14.95 15.51 12.18
C ASN A 31 -13.53 15.80 12.67
N ILE A 32 -13.34 16.77 13.56
CA ILE A 32 -12.00 17.17 14.02
C ILE A 32 -11.23 16.03 14.70
N ASN A 33 -11.95 15.12 15.35
CA ASN A 33 -11.38 13.95 16.02
C ASN A 33 -11.54 12.66 15.20
N THR A 34 -12.04 12.75 13.97
CA THR A 34 -12.20 11.60 13.09
C THR A 34 -10.86 11.29 12.43
N ALA A 35 -10.31 10.10 12.70
CA ALA A 35 -9.05 9.66 12.09
C ALA A 35 -9.14 9.69 10.56
N GLY A 36 -8.11 10.24 9.91
CA GLY A 36 -8.06 10.39 8.44
C GLY A 36 -8.85 11.57 7.87
N TYR A 37 -9.60 12.33 8.69
CA TYR A 37 -10.27 13.53 8.21
C TYR A 37 -9.26 14.63 7.86
N THR A 38 -9.42 15.22 6.68
CA THR A 38 -8.62 16.37 6.23
C THR A 38 -9.48 17.62 6.22
N ARG A 39 -8.95 18.71 6.81
CA ARG A 39 -9.65 19.99 6.86
C ARG A 39 -9.98 20.49 5.45
N GLN A 40 -11.25 20.77 5.22
CA GLN A 40 -11.77 21.34 3.98
C GLN A 40 -11.84 22.88 4.07
N ARG A 41 -11.55 23.54 2.96
CA ARG A 41 -11.63 25.00 2.80
C ARG A 41 -12.41 25.34 1.54
N VAL A 42 -13.38 26.25 1.68
CA VAL A 42 -14.09 26.84 0.55
C VAL A 42 -13.13 27.71 -0.26
N THR A 43 -13.10 27.47 -1.57
CA THR A 43 -12.41 28.32 -2.55
C THR A 43 -13.47 29.10 -3.33
N SER A 44 -13.22 30.39 -3.49
CA SER A 44 -14.14 31.32 -4.14
C SER A 44 -13.40 32.21 -5.11
N ALA A 45 -14.05 32.61 -6.19
CA ALA A 45 -13.53 33.59 -7.13
C ALA A 45 -14.53 34.73 -7.31
N GLU A 46 -14.03 35.91 -7.66
CA GLU A 46 -14.88 37.01 -8.10
C GLU A 46 -15.55 36.63 -9.42
N VAL A 47 -16.85 36.92 -9.55
CA VAL A 47 -17.53 36.82 -10.84
C VAL A 47 -17.00 37.94 -11.72
N VAL A 48 -16.27 37.58 -12.78
CA VAL A 48 -15.75 38.53 -13.76
C VAL A 48 -16.57 38.41 -15.03
N SER A 49 -17.30 39.47 -15.41
CA SER A 49 -17.99 39.47 -16.70
C SER A 49 -16.98 39.38 -17.86
N ASN A 50 -17.24 38.39 -18.71
CA ASN A 50 -16.40 37.97 -19.80
C ASN A 50 -16.30 39.10 -20.85
N THR A 51 -15.20 39.85 -20.81
CA THR A 51 -14.95 40.99 -21.73
C THR A 51 -14.41 40.55 -23.09
N TYR A 52 -14.24 39.25 -23.34
CA TYR A 52 -13.57 38.75 -24.55
C TYR A 52 -14.42 38.79 -25.84
N ASN A 53 -15.72 39.09 -25.75
CA ASN A 53 -16.63 39.13 -26.92
C ASN A 53 -17.06 40.55 -27.36
N THR A 54 -16.43 41.62 -26.84
CA THR A 54 -16.76 42.99 -27.23
C THR A 54 -15.58 43.65 -27.96
N ARG A 55 -15.82 44.20 -29.16
CA ARG A 55 -14.81 44.88 -30.00
C ARG A 55 -14.32 46.23 -29.43
N VAL A 56 -14.74 46.59 -28.21
CA VAL A 56 -14.42 47.85 -27.53
C VAL A 56 -14.01 47.50 -26.10
N ALA A 57 -12.82 47.94 -25.68
CA ALA A 57 -12.37 47.79 -24.31
C ALA A 57 -13.35 48.53 -23.36
N GLN A 58 -14.14 47.79 -22.58
CA GLN A 58 -14.93 48.39 -21.51
C GLN A 58 -14.01 48.72 -20.32
N ASN A 59 -14.25 49.87 -19.68
CA ASN A 59 -13.53 50.25 -18.48
C ASN A 59 -13.75 49.19 -17.38
N LYS A 60 -12.68 48.61 -16.84
CA LYS A 60 -12.71 47.61 -15.76
C LYS A 60 -13.49 48.07 -14.51
N THR A 61 -13.71 49.38 -14.37
CA THR A 61 -14.50 49.98 -13.28
C THR A 61 -16.01 49.72 -13.40
N ASP A 62 -16.54 49.46 -14.60
CA ASP A 62 -17.98 49.19 -14.80
C ASP A 62 -18.37 47.73 -14.52
N THR A 63 -17.38 46.83 -14.50
CA THR A 63 -17.54 45.37 -14.33
C THR A 63 -17.18 44.89 -12.92
N ALA A 64 -16.70 45.78 -12.05
CA ALA A 64 -16.27 45.44 -10.71
C ALA A 64 -17.47 45.28 -9.75
N GLY A 65 -17.49 44.20 -8.98
CA GLY A 65 -18.51 43.96 -7.94
C GLY A 65 -19.76 43.21 -8.40
N GLU A 66 -19.65 42.34 -9.40
CA GLU A 66 -20.73 41.44 -9.86
C GLU A 66 -21.00 40.27 -8.90
N GLY A 67 -20.17 40.10 -7.86
CA GLY A 67 -20.39 39.14 -6.79
C GLY A 67 -19.28 38.12 -6.67
N VAL A 68 -19.58 37.03 -5.96
CA VAL A 68 -18.63 35.95 -5.68
C VAL A 68 -19.24 34.62 -6.05
N GLU A 69 -18.45 33.75 -6.66
CA GLU A 69 -18.85 32.39 -7.01
C GLU A 69 -18.02 31.39 -6.21
N LEU A 70 -18.68 30.31 -5.78
CA LEU A 70 -18.04 29.17 -5.17
C LEU A 70 -17.37 28.34 -6.27
N THR A 71 -16.04 28.34 -6.33
CA THR A 71 -15.31 27.56 -7.33
C THR A 71 -15.08 26.11 -6.90
N GLY A 72 -15.09 25.84 -5.59
CA GLY A 72 -15.01 24.48 -5.08
C GLY A 72 -14.65 24.40 -3.61
N ILE A 73 -14.45 23.17 -3.13
CA ILE A 73 -13.99 22.87 -1.77
C ILE A 73 -12.66 22.13 -1.90
N SER A 74 -11.58 22.78 -1.46
CA SER A 74 -10.24 22.21 -1.47
C SER A 74 -9.88 21.61 -0.12
N GLN A 75 -9.09 20.56 -0.11
CA GLN A 75 -8.52 20.01 1.12
C GLN A 75 -7.21 20.73 1.46
N THR A 76 -7.00 21.01 2.74
CA THR A 76 -5.71 21.54 3.24
C THR A 76 -4.78 20.37 3.48
N ARG A 77 -3.90 20.08 2.52
CA ARG A 77 -2.85 19.04 2.64
C ARG A 77 -1.51 19.58 2.21
N ASP A 78 -0.45 18.98 2.75
CA ASP A 78 0.90 19.20 2.26
C ASP A 78 1.26 18.07 1.28
N SER A 79 1.26 18.41 -0.01
CA SER A 79 1.56 17.47 -1.08
C SER A 79 2.96 16.84 -1.00
N PHE A 80 3.93 17.53 -0.38
CA PHE A 80 5.28 17.01 -0.19
C PHE A 80 5.30 15.95 0.92
N LEU A 81 4.67 16.24 2.06
CA LEU A 81 4.50 15.27 3.15
C LEU A 81 3.71 14.03 2.70
N ASP A 82 2.64 14.23 1.94
CA ASP A 82 1.83 13.12 1.40
C ASP A 82 2.65 12.22 0.49
N LYS A 83 3.49 12.81 -0.37
CA LYS A 83 4.38 12.05 -1.24
C LYS A 83 5.42 11.28 -0.42
N ARG A 84 6.11 11.97 0.50
CA ARG A 84 7.10 11.35 1.39
C ARG A 84 6.52 10.19 2.19
N PHE A 85 5.30 10.34 2.70
CA PHE A 85 4.61 9.27 3.42
C PHE A 85 4.33 8.06 2.52
N ARG A 86 3.78 8.28 1.31
CA ARG A 86 3.52 7.18 0.36
C ARG A 86 4.79 6.44 -0.05
N ASP A 87 5.86 7.18 -0.32
CA ASP A 87 7.16 6.61 -0.71
C ASP A 87 7.72 5.75 0.44
N GLU A 88 7.79 6.30 1.66
CA GLU A 88 8.32 5.57 2.83
C GLU A 88 7.44 4.37 3.22
N TYR A 89 6.12 4.51 3.10
CA TYR A 89 5.19 3.42 3.36
C TYR A 89 5.39 2.28 2.35
N SER A 90 5.58 2.61 1.07
CA SER A 90 5.89 1.62 0.02
C SER A 90 7.20 0.88 0.33
N ASP A 91 8.24 1.60 0.72
CA ASP A 91 9.55 1.00 1.07
C ASP A 91 9.43 0.10 2.30
N SER A 92 8.74 0.56 3.34
CA SER A 92 8.47 -0.23 4.55
C SER A 92 7.69 -1.51 4.24
N SER A 93 6.62 -1.41 3.45
CA SER A 93 5.83 -2.58 3.02
C SER A 93 6.66 -3.57 2.21
N TYR A 94 7.57 -3.10 1.36
CA TYR A 94 8.50 -3.96 0.62
C TYR A 94 9.38 -4.77 1.57
N TYR A 95 10.00 -4.13 2.56
CA TYR A 95 10.86 -4.83 3.52
C TYR A 95 10.09 -5.79 4.43
N ILE A 96 8.86 -5.43 4.83
CA ILE A 96 7.98 -6.33 5.58
C ILE A 96 7.67 -7.59 4.74
N GLN A 97 7.30 -7.43 3.47
CA GLN A 97 7.03 -8.58 2.61
C GLN A 97 8.28 -9.43 2.40
N ALA A 98 9.43 -8.81 2.13
CA ALA A 98 10.69 -9.53 1.99
C ALA A 98 11.07 -10.31 3.26
N SER A 99 10.87 -9.70 4.44
CA SER A 99 11.09 -10.38 5.72
C SER A 99 10.18 -11.59 5.89
N ASN A 100 8.90 -11.47 5.56
CA ASN A 100 7.95 -12.59 5.64
C ASN A 100 8.38 -13.74 4.71
N MET A 101 8.75 -13.42 3.46
CA MET A 101 9.28 -14.40 2.52
C MET A 101 10.53 -15.12 3.05
N PHE A 102 11.44 -14.40 3.69
CA PHE A 102 12.62 -15.01 4.31
C PHE A 102 12.25 -15.91 5.49
N SER A 103 11.26 -15.53 6.31
CA SER A 103 10.76 -16.39 7.38
C SER A 103 10.11 -17.67 6.86
N ASP A 104 9.39 -17.61 5.75
CA ASP A 104 8.81 -18.81 5.11
C ASP A 104 9.91 -19.73 4.54
N ILE A 105 10.93 -19.14 3.91
CA ILE A 105 12.11 -19.88 3.45
C ILE A 105 12.86 -20.51 4.63
N GLU A 106 13.06 -19.77 5.73
CA GLU A 106 13.70 -20.29 6.95
C GLU A 106 12.90 -21.47 7.52
N GLY A 107 11.57 -21.36 7.55
CA GLY A 107 10.68 -22.46 7.95
C GLY A 107 10.84 -23.70 7.06
N ALA A 108 10.92 -23.52 5.73
CA ALA A 108 11.11 -24.62 4.77
C ALA A 108 12.50 -25.27 4.85
N LEU A 109 13.53 -24.49 5.20
CA LEU A 109 14.88 -25.02 5.46
C LEU A 109 14.96 -25.82 6.78
N GLY A 110 13.90 -25.78 7.59
CA GLY A 110 13.84 -26.37 8.92
C GLY A 110 14.35 -25.39 9.98
N ASP A 111 13.66 -25.33 11.11
CA ASP A 111 13.91 -24.37 12.18
C ASP A 111 15.37 -24.40 12.67
N ALA A 112 16.16 -23.43 12.23
CA ALA A 112 17.52 -23.20 12.72
C ALA A 112 17.54 -22.83 14.21
N ASN A 113 16.39 -22.55 14.82
CA ASN A 113 16.23 -22.21 16.23
C ASN A 113 15.83 -23.39 17.12
N ASP A 114 15.62 -24.61 16.59
CA ASP A 114 15.45 -25.78 17.45
C ASP A 114 16.81 -26.31 17.91
N VAL A 115 17.42 -25.57 18.84
CA VAL A 115 18.69 -25.90 19.49
C VAL A 115 18.57 -27.13 20.42
N SER A 116 17.41 -27.79 20.46
CA SER A 116 17.24 -29.06 21.16
C SER A 116 17.65 -30.23 20.25
N GLU A 117 18.92 -30.62 20.34
CA GLU A 117 19.51 -31.86 19.80
C GLU A 117 19.07 -32.28 18.38
N GLY A 118 18.94 -31.34 17.42
CA GLY A 118 18.56 -31.72 16.06
C GLY A 118 18.22 -30.61 15.04
N GLY A 119 18.26 -29.32 15.41
CA GLY A 119 17.77 -28.16 14.61
C GLY A 119 18.46 -27.85 13.27
N ASN A 120 19.25 -28.76 12.73
CA ASN A 120 19.63 -28.71 11.34
C ASN A 120 19.57 -30.12 10.81
N MET A 121 18.44 -30.47 10.16
CA MET A 121 18.18 -31.82 9.65
C MET A 121 19.29 -32.31 8.72
N ILE A 122 19.93 -31.39 7.99
CA ILE A 122 21.08 -31.70 7.14
C ILE A 122 22.31 -32.00 8.01
N ALA A 123 22.62 -31.15 8.99
CA ALA A 123 23.78 -31.35 9.87
C ALA A 123 23.66 -32.65 10.68
N SER A 124 22.47 -32.96 11.22
CA SER A 124 22.21 -34.20 11.95
C SER A 124 22.33 -35.42 11.03
N SER A 125 21.82 -35.35 9.80
CA SER A 125 21.99 -36.40 8.80
C SER A 125 23.46 -36.62 8.43
N ILE A 126 24.23 -35.54 8.27
CA ILE A 126 25.68 -35.60 8.02
C ILE A 126 26.41 -36.25 9.22
N GLN A 127 26.04 -35.89 10.45
CA GLN A 127 26.63 -36.47 11.66
C GLN A 127 26.34 -37.97 11.76
N GLN A 128 25.12 -38.41 11.43
CA GLN A 128 24.76 -39.84 11.35
C GLN A 128 25.57 -40.58 10.28
N ILE A 129 25.81 -39.95 9.11
CA ILE A 129 26.67 -40.52 8.07
C ILE A 129 28.09 -40.71 8.59
N TYR A 130 28.68 -39.70 9.24
CA TYR A 130 30.01 -39.84 9.82
C TYR A 130 30.10 -40.98 10.85
N GLN A 131 29.09 -41.10 11.70
CA GLN A 131 29.06 -42.11 12.76
C GLN A 131 28.92 -43.52 12.16
N SER A 132 27.98 -43.72 11.23
CA SER A 132 27.80 -45.00 10.54
C SER A 132 29.04 -45.43 9.74
N LEU A 133 29.75 -44.49 9.11
CA LEU A 133 31.00 -44.78 8.40
C LEU A 133 32.13 -45.19 9.37
N ASN A 134 32.23 -44.54 10.53
CA ASN A 134 33.23 -44.87 11.54
C ASN A 134 32.99 -46.27 12.15
N ASP A 135 31.73 -46.60 12.42
CA ASP A 135 31.35 -47.91 12.95
C ASP A 135 31.58 -49.00 11.90
N SER A 136 31.26 -48.73 10.62
CA SER A 136 31.55 -49.63 9.52
C SER A 136 33.05 -49.82 9.27
N ALA A 137 33.89 -48.80 9.50
CA ALA A 137 35.35 -48.93 9.41
C ALA A 137 35.93 -49.85 10.48
N SER A 138 35.29 -49.93 11.64
CA SER A 138 35.68 -50.82 12.74
C SER A 138 35.31 -52.29 12.48
N GLU A 139 34.24 -52.54 11.71
CA GLU A 139 33.77 -53.87 11.32
C GLU A 139 33.45 -53.97 9.81
N PRO A 140 34.47 -53.93 8.92
CA PRO A 140 34.26 -53.74 7.47
C PRO A 140 33.59 -54.92 6.74
N THR A 141 33.54 -56.10 7.37
CA THR A 141 32.87 -57.29 6.80
C THR A 141 31.43 -57.45 7.30
N SER A 142 30.96 -56.57 8.19
CA SER A 142 29.61 -56.63 8.75
C SER A 142 28.58 -56.09 7.74
N SER A 143 27.68 -56.96 7.28
CA SER A 143 26.56 -56.55 6.42
C SER A 143 25.58 -55.63 7.14
N GLU A 144 25.50 -55.72 8.47
CA GLU A 144 24.63 -54.87 9.28
C GLU A 144 25.12 -53.43 9.30
N GLN A 145 26.43 -53.22 9.49
CA GLN A 145 27.04 -51.89 9.42
C GLN A 145 26.95 -51.28 8.01
N ALA A 146 27.13 -52.09 6.96
CA ALA A 146 26.95 -51.63 5.58
C ALA A 146 25.51 -51.14 5.30
N ASN A 147 24.49 -51.85 5.84
CA ASN A 147 23.09 -51.43 5.73
C ASN A 147 22.80 -50.13 6.50
N LEU A 148 23.44 -49.92 7.66
CA LEU A 148 23.30 -48.68 8.42
C LEU A 148 23.87 -47.48 7.64
N VAL A 149 25.05 -47.61 7.05
CA VAL A 149 25.64 -46.57 6.18
C VAL A 149 24.70 -46.22 5.02
N GLN A 150 24.20 -47.24 4.31
CA GLN A 150 23.24 -47.02 3.21
C GLN A 150 21.99 -46.28 3.69
N SER A 151 21.46 -46.66 4.86
CA SER A 151 20.27 -46.03 5.44
C SER A 151 20.51 -44.57 5.82
N SER A 152 21.69 -44.23 6.36
CA SER A 152 22.07 -42.85 6.67
C SER A 152 22.16 -41.96 5.41
N PHE A 153 22.71 -42.46 4.31
CA PHE A 153 22.72 -41.74 3.03
C PHE A 153 21.31 -41.61 2.42
N SER A 154 20.48 -42.64 2.53
CA SER A 154 19.08 -42.60 2.10
C SER A 154 18.30 -41.54 2.87
N ASN A 155 18.51 -41.44 4.19
CA ASN A 155 17.90 -40.41 5.04
C ASN A 155 18.28 -39.00 4.59
N LEU A 156 19.58 -38.71 4.40
CA LEU A 156 20.02 -37.41 3.90
C LEU A 156 19.36 -37.04 2.58
N THR A 157 19.23 -38.01 1.66
CA THR A 157 18.57 -37.78 0.37
C THR A 157 17.10 -37.41 0.56
N GLN A 158 16.38 -38.10 1.46
CA GLN A 158 15.00 -37.77 1.79
C GLN A 158 14.86 -36.39 2.42
N VAL A 159 15.78 -36.00 3.30
CA VAL A 159 15.80 -34.66 3.91
C VAL A 159 15.98 -33.57 2.84
N VAL A 160 16.96 -33.73 1.95
CA VAL A 160 17.19 -32.76 0.85
C VAL A 160 16.00 -32.70 -0.10
N GLN A 161 15.39 -33.85 -0.43
CA GLN A 161 14.20 -33.91 -1.27
C GLN A 161 13.02 -33.19 -0.62
N LYS A 162 12.83 -33.36 0.70
CA LYS A 162 11.78 -32.68 1.46
C LYS A 162 11.99 -31.16 1.43
N ILE A 163 13.19 -30.69 1.78
CA ILE A 163 13.51 -29.24 1.76
C ILE A 163 13.27 -28.65 0.37
N SER A 164 13.67 -29.37 -0.69
CA SER A 164 13.40 -28.92 -2.07
C SER A 164 11.90 -28.78 -2.34
N SER A 165 11.09 -29.76 -1.89
CA SER A 165 9.63 -29.73 -2.06
C SER A 165 9.00 -28.57 -1.28
N ASP A 166 9.44 -28.35 -0.03
CA ASP A 166 8.92 -27.30 0.84
C ASP A 166 9.26 -25.91 0.26
N LEU A 167 10.47 -25.72 -0.29
CA LEU A 167 10.86 -24.49 -1.00
C LEU A 167 10.06 -24.27 -2.28
N ASP A 168 9.77 -25.33 -3.05
CA ASP A 168 8.91 -25.24 -4.23
C ASP A 168 7.48 -24.83 -3.86
N GLU A 169 6.97 -25.31 -2.73
CA GLU A 169 5.66 -24.92 -2.19
C GLU A 169 5.63 -23.44 -1.78
N VAL A 170 6.64 -22.96 -1.02
CA VAL A 170 6.79 -21.54 -0.66
C VAL A 170 6.84 -20.67 -1.92
N ALA A 171 7.63 -21.06 -2.92
CA ALA A 171 7.71 -20.33 -4.18
C ALA A 171 6.37 -20.33 -4.95
N GLY A 172 5.61 -21.42 -4.87
CA GLY A 172 4.26 -21.51 -5.44
C GLY A 172 3.26 -20.59 -4.74
N GLN A 173 3.28 -20.57 -3.41
CA GLN A 173 2.42 -19.72 -2.59
C GLN A 173 2.70 -18.23 -2.84
N GLU A 174 3.96 -17.82 -2.91
CA GLU A 174 4.32 -16.43 -3.18
C GLU A 174 3.89 -15.96 -4.58
N LYS A 175 3.95 -16.84 -5.59
CA LYS A 175 3.40 -16.55 -6.93
C LYS A 175 1.88 -16.37 -6.90
N TYR A 176 1.18 -17.18 -6.10
CA TYR A 176 -0.27 -17.06 -5.93
C TYR A 176 -0.63 -15.74 -5.21
N ASN A 177 0.10 -15.40 -4.13
CA ASN A 177 -0.06 -14.16 -3.39
C ASN A 177 0.16 -12.94 -4.29
N LEU A 178 1.17 -12.98 -5.16
CA LEU A 178 1.42 -11.95 -6.16
C LEU A 178 0.25 -11.80 -7.14
N SER A 179 -0.30 -12.91 -7.65
CA SER A 179 -1.46 -12.88 -8.55
C SER A 179 -2.67 -12.22 -7.90
N THR A 180 -2.93 -12.55 -6.63
CA THR A 180 -4.03 -11.94 -5.85
C THR A 180 -3.79 -10.45 -5.65
N SER A 181 -2.56 -10.05 -5.32
CA SER A 181 -2.19 -8.64 -5.15
C SER A 181 -2.39 -7.81 -6.42
N ILE A 182 -2.12 -8.39 -7.60
CA ILE A 182 -2.38 -7.74 -8.90
C ILE A 182 -3.88 -7.52 -9.10
N GLU A 183 -4.72 -8.49 -8.75
CA GLU A 183 -6.17 -8.35 -8.82
C GLU A 183 -6.68 -7.24 -7.90
N ASP A 184 -6.19 -7.17 -6.67
CA ASP A 184 -6.55 -6.12 -5.71
C ASP A 184 -6.13 -4.72 -6.19
N VAL A 185 -4.95 -4.60 -6.81
CA VAL A 185 -4.50 -3.35 -7.43
C VAL A 185 -5.42 -2.96 -8.58
N ASN A 186 -5.78 -3.88 -9.47
CA ASN A 186 -6.68 -3.61 -10.59
C ASN A 186 -8.08 -3.17 -10.10
N ASN A 187 -8.61 -3.84 -9.08
CA ASN A 187 -9.88 -3.47 -8.46
C ASN A 187 -9.83 -2.07 -7.82
N SER A 188 -8.70 -1.72 -7.19
CA SER A 188 -8.49 -0.40 -6.60
C SER A 188 -8.40 0.69 -7.67
N LEU A 189 -7.70 0.42 -8.77
CA LEU A 189 -7.61 1.33 -9.92
C LEU A 189 -8.97 1.56 -10.57
N GLN A 190 -9.80 0.52 -10.70
CA GLN A 190 -11.16 0.66 -11.22
C GLN A 190 -12.01 1.57 -10.32
N LYS A 191 -11.97 1.37 -8.99
CA LYS A 191 -12.67 2.25 -8.05
C LYS A 191 -12.20 3.71 -8.14
N ILE A 192 -10.91 3.94 -8.36
CA ILE A 192 -10.36 5.29 -8.58
C ILE A 192 -10.93 5.90 -9.87
N ALA A 193 -11.01 5.12 -10.95
CA ALA A 193 -11.61 5.58 -12.21
C ALA A 193 -13.09 5.95 -12.02
N GLU A 194 -13.88 5.11 -11.37
CA GLU A 194 -15.29 5.36 -11.06
C GLU A 194 -15.47 6.63 -10.21
N LEU A 195 -14.60 6.85 -9.21
CA LEU A 195 -14.60 8.08 -8.41
C LEU A 195 -14.24 9.31 -9.24
N ASN A 196 -13.28 9.21 -10.15
CA ASN A 196 -12.92 10.33 -11.03
C ASN A 196 -14.08 10.71 -11.96
N ASP A 197 -14.80 9.74 -12.51
CA ASP A 197 -15.97 9.97 -13.36
C ASP A 197 -17.11 10.64 -12.56
N ALA A 198 -17.34 10.17 -11.32
CA ALA A 198 -18.34 10.76 -10.43
C ALA A 198 -18.00 12.18 -9.96
N ILE A 199 -16.71 12.54 -9.85
CA ILE A 199 -16.25 13.88 -9.47
C ILE A 199 -16.25 14.83 -10.67
N SER A 200 -16.02 14.33 -11.88
CA SER A 200 -16.02 15.13 -13.11
C SER A 200 -17.42 15.46 -13.63
N SER A 201 -18.46 14.75 -13.16
CA SER A 201 -19.88 14.91 -13.53
C SER A 201 -20.60 15.88 -12.58
#